data_AF-A0A1Q8CMS2-F1
#
_entry.id   AF-A0A1Q8CMS2-F1
#
_cell.length_a   1.000
_cell.length_b   1.000
_cell.length_c   1.000
_cell.angle_alpha   90.00
_cell.angle_beta   90.00
_cell.angle_gamma   90.00
#
_symmetry.space_group_name_H-M   'P 1'
#
loop_
_entity.id
_entity.type
_entity.pdbx_description
1 polymer ?
#
loop_
_entity_poly.entity_id
_entity_poly.type
_entity_poly.pdbx_seq_one_letter_code
_entity_poly.pdbx_strand_id
1 'polypeptide(L)'
;MSTPPSNNSSTAGPGGVAPPDGYTTDTGQMSGSARTVTNAAEDAQGEVKDLHPTELTAAEFGTKHTQWHADYAAAIEQLGAGAAAMCANTMSFGGQLGGAGQSYEATEAGATNTVTAPGSGQ
;
A
#
# COMPACT_ATOMS: atom_id res chain seq x y z
N MET A 1 2.34 21.50 -38.47
CA MET A 1 2.66 20.42 -37.53
C MET A 1 3.33 21.05 -36.32
N SER A 2 2.65 21.03 -35.18
CA SER A 2 3.07 21.68 -33.94
C SER A 2 4.20 20.90 -33.26
N THR A 3 5.27 21.59 -32.88
CA THR A 3 6.26 21.12 -31.91
C THR A 3 5.66 21.13 -30.50
N PRO A 4 5.84 20.09 -29.67
CA PRO A 4 5.57 20.17 -28.24
C PRO A 4 6.66 21.00 -27.54
N PRO A 5 6.37 21.57 -26.36
CA PRO A 5 7.14 22.68 -25.79
C PRO A 5 8.41 22.21 -25.06
N SER A 6 9.48 22.97 -25.24
CA SER A 6 10.62 23.01 -24.31
C SER A 6 10.12 23.44 -22.92
N ASN A 7 10.36 22.63 -21.89
CA ASN A 7 10.20 23.08 -20.51
C ASN A 7 11.53 22.95 -19.75
N ASN A 8 12.26 24.05 -19.85
CA ASN A 8 13.17 24.70 -18.92
C ASN A 8 13.56 24.02 -17.59
N SER A 9 14.87 24.12 -17.36
CA SER A 9 15.53 24.45 -16.08
C SER A 9 15.84 23.34 -15.09
N SER A 10 17.03 22.77 -15.26
CA SER A 10 17.94 22.47 -14.14
C SER A 10 19.34 22.94 -14.53
N THR A 11 19.54 24.26 -14.56
CA THR A 11 20.89 24.82 -14.47
C THR A 11 21.40 24.54 -13.06
N ALA A 12 22.15 23.45 -12.95
CA ALA A 12 22.99 23.16 -11.81
C ALA A 12 23.85 24.38 -11.50
N GLY A 13 23.63 25.00 -10.35
CA GLY A 13 24.54 25.97 -9.77
C GLY A 13 25.84 25.28 -9.32
N PRO A 14 26.98 25.98 -9.33
CA PRO A 14 28.28 25.37 -9.04
C PRO A 14 28.44 25.19 -7.53
N GLY A 15 28.12 24.01 -7.01
CA GLY A 15 28.46 23.66 -5.61
C GLY A 15 27.66 22.53 -4.96
N GLY A 16 26.50 22.16 -5.50
CA GLY A 16 25.76 20.99 -5.01
C GLY A 16 26.14 19.75 -5.82
N VAL A 17 26.71 18.72 -5.18
CA VAL A 17 26.83 17.41 -5.83
C VAL A 17 25.43 16.86 -6.05
N ALA A 18 25.05 16.62 -7.31
CA ALA A 18 23.83 15.90 -7.62
C ALA A 18 23.88 14.52 -6.95
N PRO A 19 22.74 14.00 -6.44
CA PRO A 19 22.69 12.65 -5.91
C PRO A 19 23.22 11.66 -6.98
N PRO A 20 23.98 10.61 -6.60
CA PRO A 20 24.52 9.67 -7.57
C PRO A 20 23.40 9.06 -8.41
N ASP A 21 23.60 8.92 -9.72
CA ASP A 21 22.66 8.24 -10.61
C ASP A 21 22.29 6.88 -10.01
N GLY A 22 20.99 6.68 -9.72
CA GLY A 22 20.46 5.48 -9.07
C GLY A 22 19.88 5.68 -7.66
N TYR A 23 19.99 6.88 -7.07
CA TYR A 23 19.37 7.22 -5.78
C TYR A 23 18.00 7.91 -5.88
N THR A 24 17.33 7.89 -7.05
CA THR A 24 15.95 8.37 -7.15
C THR A 24 15.03 7.22 -6.77
N THR A 25 14.69 7.10 -5.49
CA THR A 25 13.54 6.27 -5.12
C THR A 25 12.31 6.99 -5.65
N ASP A 26 11.49 6.36 -6.48
CA ASP A 26 10.22 6.96 -6.90
C ASP A 26 9.21 6.85 -5.75
N THR A 27 9.40 7.69 -4.74
CA THR A 27 8.57 7.75 -3.53
C THR A 27 7.12 8.10 -3.85
N GLY A 28 6.90 8.79 -4.98
CA GLY A 28 5.59 9.01 -5.59
C GLY A 28 4.93 7.70 -6.02
N GLN A 29 5.65 6.82 -6.71
CA GLN A 29 5.14 5.48 -7.06
C GLN A 29 4.96 4.58 -5.84
N MET A 30 5.84 4.65 -4.84
CA MET A 30 5.68 3.87 -3.59
C MET A 30 4.44 4.29 -2.81
N SER A 31 4.22 5.60 -2.65
CA SER A 31 3.05 6.13 -1.96
C SER A 31 1.75 5.89 -2.74
N GLY A 32 1.79 5.98 -4.08
CA GLY A 32 0.68 5.60 -4.95
C GLY A 32 0.33 4.12 -4.81
N SER A 33 1.34 3.24 -4.89
CA SER A 33 1.17 1.78 -4.74
C SER A 33 0.65 1.41 -3.35
N ALA A 34 1.15 2.06 -2.29
CA ALA A 34 0.68 1.89 -0.93
C ALA A 34 -0.83 2.18 -0.81
N ARG A 35 -1.29 3.30 -1.39
CA ARG A 35 -2.73 3.64 -1.41
C ARG A 35 -3.53 2.62 -2.19
N THR A 36 -3.07 2.21 -3.38
CA THR A 36 -3.78 1.20 -4.18
C THR A 36 -3.94 -0.11 -3.43
N VAL A 37 -2.88 -0.59 -2.77
CA VAL A 37 -2.90 -1.82 -1.99
C VAL A 37 -3.84 -1.70 -0.79
N THR A 38 -3.77 -0.60 -0.04
CA THR A 38 -4.66 -0.38 1.11
C THR A 38 -6.11 -0.29 0.67
N ASN A 39 -6.44 0.48 -0.35
CA ASN A 39 -7.81 0.61 -0.86
C ASN A 39 -8.38 -0.73 -1.32
N ALA A 40 -7.60 -1.51 -2.08
CA ALA A 40 -8.04 -2.83 -2.53
C ALA A 40 -8.28 -3.80 -1.35
N ALA A 41 -7.47 -3.69 -0.30
CA ALA A 41 -7.65 -4.50 0.91
C ALA A 41 -8.85 -4.05 1.76
N GLU A 42 -9.14 -2.75 1.81
CA GLU A 42 -10.34 -2.19 2.46
C GLU A 42 -11.62 -2.62 1.71
N ASP A 43 -11.63 -2.51 0.39
CA ASP A 43 -12.75 -2.97 -0.45
C ASP A 43 -12.99 -4.47 -0.26
N ALA A 44 -11.92 -5.28 -0.31
CA ALA A 44 -12.00 -6.72 -0.09
C ALA A 44 -12.48 -7.06 1.35
N GLN A 45 -12.04 -6.32 2.36
CA GLN A 45 -12.53 -6.49 3.72
C GLN A 45 -14.04 -6.21 3.83
N GLY A 46 -14.53 -5.25 3.04
CA GLY A 46 -15.94 -4.94 2.87
C GLY A 46 -16.75 -6.16 2.40
N GLU A 47 -16.23 -6.96 1.48
CA GLU A 47 -16.88 -8.18 0.98
C GLU A 47 -16.72 -9.36 1.96
N VAL A 48 -15.57 -9.47 2.63
CA VAL A 48 -15.30 -10.57 3.59
C VAL A 48 -16.25 -10.53 4.77
N LYS A 49 -16.65 -9.34 5.25
CA LYS A 49 -17.58 -9.21 6.38
C LYS A 49 -18.96 -9.84 6.07
N ASP A 50 -19.32 -9.94 4.80
CA ASP A 50 -20.60 -10.50 4.33
C ASP A 50 -20.47 -12.02 4.08
N LEU A 51 -19.23 -12.55 4.12
CA LEU A 51 -18.96 -13.96 3.99
C LEU A 51 -19.25 -14.74 5.28
N HIS A 52 -19.12 -14.09 6.45
CA HIS A 52 -19.29 -14.74 7.75
C HIS A 52 -19.98 -13.81 8.77
N PRO A 53 -20.91 -14.32 9.61
CA PRO A 53 -21.34 -15.71 9.71
C PRO A 53 -22.20 -16.17 8.52
N THR A 54 -22.35 -17.48 8.32
CA THR A 54 -23.27 -18.01 7.29
C THR A 54 -24.69 -17.50 7.51
N GLU A 55 -25.29 -16.93 6.46
CA GLU A 55 -26.70 -16.49 6.48
C GLU A 55 -27.69 -17.67 6.42
N LEU A 56 -27.25 -18.83 5.90
CA LEU A 56 -28.08 -20.02 5.77
C LEU A 56 -28.34 -20.67 7.13
N THR A 57 -29.62 -20.79 7.50
CA THR A 57 -30.05 -21.66 8.59
C THR A 57 -29.98 -23.13 8.19
N ALA A 58 -29.97 -24.04 9.18
CA ALA A 58 -29.98 -25.49 8.91
C ALA A 58 -31.19 -25.94 8.07
N ALA A 59 -32.33 -25.25 8.24
CA ALA A 59 -33.55 -25.53 7.47
C ALA A 59 -33.41 -25.12 6.00
N GLU A 60 -32.72 -24.02 5.72
CA GLU A 60 -32.47 -23.51 4.37
C GLU A 60 -31.32 -24.23 3.66
N PHE A 61 -30.36 -24.77 4.42
CA PHE A 61 -29.25 -25.57 3.89
C PHE A 61 -29.73 -26.83 3.15
N GLY A 62 -30.83 -27.43 3.63
CA GLY A 62 -31.53 -28.50 2.92
C GLY A 62 -32.05 -29.59 3.85
N THR A 63 -33.27 -30.04 3.58
CA THR A 63 -34.02 -30.98 4.44
C THR A 63 -33.44 -32.40 4.50
N LYS A 64 -32.56 -32.77 3.57
CA LYS A 64 -31.96 -34.12 3.47
C LYS A 64 -30.49 -34.18 3.92
N HIS A 65 -29.87 -33.04 4.17
CA HIS A 65 -28.43 -32.94 4.41
C HIS A 65 -28.09 -32.06 5.62
N THR A 66 -29.06 -31.83 6.50
CA THR A 66 -28.94 -30.98 7.70
C THR A 66 -27.78 -31.38 8.62
N GLN A 67 -27.39 -32.66 8.62
CA GLN A 67 -26.23 -33.14 9.38
C GLN A 67 -24.90 -32.48 9.01
N TRP A 68 -24.77 -31.92 7.79
CA TRP A 68 -23.56 -31.27 7.29
C TRP A 68 -23.59 -29.75 7.47
N HIS A 69 -24.69 -29.17 7.94
CA HIS A 69 -24.84 -27.72 8.09
C HIS A 69 -23.81 -27.16 9.09
N ALA A 70 -23.54 -27.88 10.18
CA ALA A 70 -22.54 -27.46 11.16
C ALA A 70 -21.13 -27.40 10.56
N ASP A 71 -20.74 -28.42 9.77
CA ASP A 71 -19.43 -28.44 9.10
C ASP A 71 -19.33 -27.33 8.05
N TYR A 72 -20.40 -27.09 7.29
CA TYR A 72 -20.48 -25.97 6.35
C TYR A 72 -20.32 -24.62 7.06
N ALA A 73 -21.08 -24.39 8.14
CA ALA A 73 -21.01 -23.16 8.91
C ALA A 73 -19.59 -22.93 9.48
N ALA A 74 -18.96 -23.98 10.01
CA ALA A 74 -17.59 -23.91 10.50
C ALA A 74 -16.58 -23.60 9.40
N ALA A 75 -16.75 -24.18 8.21
CA ALA A 75 -15.88 -23.90 7.06
C ALA A 75 -16.01 -22.45 6.57
N ILE A 76 -17.24 -21.92 6.53
CA ILE A 76 -17.49 -20.51 6.19
C ILE A 76 -16.86 -19.56 7.20
N GLU A 77 -16.96 -19.86 8.49
CA GLU A 77 -16.29 -19.06 9.52
C GLU A 77 -14.76 -19.09 9.40
N GLN A 78 -14.20 -20.27 9.16
CA GLN A 78 -12.76 -20.40 8.97
C GLN A 78 -12.28 -19.62 7.74
N LEU A 79 -13.05 -19.66 6.65
CA LEU A 79 -12.76 -18.91 5.43
C LEU A 79 -12.86 -17.40 5.67
N GLY A 80 -13.92 -16.93 6.31
CA GLY A 80 -14.13 -15.51 6.64
C GLY A 80 -13.01 -14.96 7.53
N ALA A 81 -12.66 -15.67 8.60
CA ALA A 81 -11.56 -15.30 9.48
C ALA A 81 -10.21 -15.25 8.75
N GLY A 82 -9.93 -16.23 7.88
CA GLY A 82 -8.71 -16.26 7.08
C GLY A 82 -8.63 -15.10 6.09
N ALA A 83 -9.73 -14.80 5.41
CA ALA A 83 -9.80 -13.69 4.47
C ALA A 83 -9.68 -12.33 5.17
N ALA A 84 -10.27 -12.17 6.37
CA ALA A 84 -10.14 -10.95 7.17
C ALA A 84 -8.69 -10.73 7.61
N ALA A 85 -8.01 -11.80 8.04
CA ALA A 85 -6.60 -11.75 8.39
C ALA A 85 -5.71 -11.38 7.18
N MET A 86 -6.03 -11.89 6.00
CA MET A 86 -5.32 -11.53 4.76
C MET A 86 -5.51 -10.05 4.41
N CYS A 87 -6.72 -9.51 4.53
CA CYS A 87 -6.99 -8.08 4.31
C CYS A 87 -6.21 -7.23 5.31
N ALA A 88 -6.22 -7.59 6.60
CA ALA A 88 -5.45 -6.90 7.64
C ALA A 88 -3.94 -6.89 7.35
N ASN A 89 -3.38 -8.03 6.93
CA ASN A 89 -1.97 -8.12 6.55
C ASN A 89 -1.65 -7.25 5.33
N THR A 90 -2.55 -7.19 4.35
CA THR A 90 -2.36 -6.41 3.12
C THR A 90 -2.43 -4.90 3.41
N MET A 91 -3.36 -4.45 4.25
CA MET A 91 -3.40 -3.07 4.75
C MET A 91 -2.13 -2.72 5.54
N SER A 92 -1.64 -3.62 6.39
CA SER A 92 -0.39 -3.40 7.13
C SER A 92 0.81 -3.27 6.19
N PHE A 93 0.89 -4.11 5.16
CA PHE A 93 1.91 -4.02 4.11
C PHE A 93 1.84 -2.69 3.36
N GLY A 94 0.64 -2.25 2.94
CA GLY A 94 0.44 -0.94 2.32
C GLY A 94 0.91 0.21 3.23
N GLY A 95 0.58 0.16 4.53
CA GLY A 95 1.05 1.14 5.51
C GLY A 95 2.57 1.17 5.67
N GLN A 96 3.23 0.01 5.71
CA GLN A 96 4.69 -0.09 5.77
C GLN A 96 5.35 0.45 4.50
N LEU A 97 4.78 0.16 3.33
CA LEU A 97 5.26 0.68 2.06
C LEU A 97 5.16 2.21 2.00
N GLY A 98 4.06 2.78 2.46
CA GLY A 98 3.87 4.23 2.57
C GLY A 98 4.86 4.88 3.54
N GLY A 99 5.06 4.29 4.72
CA GLY A 99 6.03 4.78 5.71
C GLY A 99 7.49 4.70 5.24
N ALA A 100 7.84 3.64 4.50
CA ALA A 100 9.15 3.53 3.85
C ALA A 100 9.34 4.64 2.81
N GLY A 101 8.33 4.92 1.97
CA GLY A 101 8.35 6.02 1.02
C GLY A 101 8.64 7.38 1.67
N GLN A 102 7.95 7.70 2.77
CA GLN A 102 8.19 8.94 3.53
C GLN A 102 9.61 9.02 4.12
N SER A 103 10.15 7.89 4.58
CA SER A 103 11.50 7.84 5.15
C SER A 103 12.57 8.09 4.08
N TYR A 104 12.37 7.59 2.86
CA TYR A 104 13.22 7.91 1.71
C TYR A 104 13.13 9.39 1.33
N GLU A 105 11.93 9.98 1.26
CA GLU A 105 11.77 11.42 1.00
C GLU A 105 12.48 12.28 2.04
N ALA A 106 12.34 11.96 3.32
CA ALA A 106 12.99 12.70 4.40
C ALA A 106 14.52 12.60 4.34
N THR A 107 15.05 11.43 3.96
CA THR A 107 16.50 11.20 3.81
C THR A 107 17.05 11.98 2.62
N GLU A 108 16.36 11.96 1.47
CA GLU A 108 16.74 12.73 0.28
C GLU A 108 16.69 14.24 0.54
N ALA A 109 15.65 14.73 1.24
CA ALA A 109 15.54 16.12 1.65
C ALA A 109 16.64 16.53 2.65
N GLY A 110 16.95 15.67 3.62
CA GLY A 110 18.01 15.90 4.61
C GLY A 110 19.41 15.92 3.99
N ALA A 111 19.69 15.02 3.03
CA ALA A 111 20.93 15.02 2.27
C ALA A 111 21.07 16.29 1.43
N THR A 112 19.99 16.73 0.76
CA THR A 112 19.96 17.98 0.00
C THR A 112 20.27 19.19 0.89
N ASN A 113 19.66 19.26 2.09
CA ASN A 113 19.91 20.37 3.04
C ASN A 113 21.33 20.34 3.63
N THR A 114 21.89 19.16 3.90
CA THR A 114 23.26 19.01 4.41
C THR A 114 24.30 19.38 3.35
N VAL A 115 24.03 19.06 2.08
CA VAL A 115 24.88 19.46 0.94
C VAL A 115 24.73 20.95 0.59
N THR A 116 23.57 21.55 0.84
CA THR A 116 23.30 23.00 0.64
C THR A 116 23.80 23.87 1.80
N ALA A 117 24.41 23.28 2.85
CA ALA A 117 25.17 23.97 3.87
C ALA A 117 26.68 23.86 3.59
N PRO A 118 27.25 24.55 2.60
CA PRO A 118 28.70 24.66 2.49
C PRO A 118 29.21 25.51 3.66
N GLY A 119 29.87 24.86 4.62
CA GLY A 119 30.86 25.40 5.56
C GLY A 119 30.61 26.79 6.16
N SER A 120 30.11 26.84 7.38
CA SER A 120 30.45 27.90 8.35
C SER A 120 31.60 27.44 9.27
N GLY A 121 32.65 26.87 8.67
CA GLY A 121 33.78 26.27 9.39
C GLY A 121 35.13 26.66 8.81
N GLN A 122 35.55 27.91 9.04
CA GLN A 122 36.87 28.36 9.54
C GLN A 122 37.07 29.85 9.26
#